data_AF-A0A9W5UQR9-F1
#
_entry.id   AF-A0A9W5UQR9-F1
#
_cell.length_a   1.000
_cell.length_b   1.000
_cell.length_c   1.000
_cell.angle_alpha   90.00
_cell.angle_beta   90.00
_cell.angle_gamma   90.00
#
_symmetry.space_group_name_H-M   'P 1'
#
loop_
_entity.id
_entity.type
_entity.pdbx_description
1 polymer ?
#
loop_
_entity_poly.entity_id
_entity_poly.type
_entity_poly.pdbx_seq_one_letter_code
_entity_poly.pdbx_strand_id
1 'polypeptide(L)'
;MECTMRTRSRLARLAGAAGLLLASTAVAVATGAGPAQATVVNVSVAGAFPNQSAVATCPAGEFLAGGGGSVDGGGGDVTLTDIIPNLATQSVTVWAHTNPGGVAGAYTLVAQAICVPGAPPANYQRVTSASGSNVDPIKNQVAACPAGTDLLGLGAELRTANGEAFYQRIEPNAALTAGVVTAGAAGGFAGPWELVGYAICATLPANLTGTLVSLTGAANSVSPKGQVSAGCPAGALATGVGATVAATATGNVLLTRSMANVAQNNAQAIAVEDGVYLPPWDLESHVICWGP
;
A
#
# COMPACT_ATOMS: atom_id res chain seq x y z
N MET A 1 -16.08 59.93 59.01
CA MET A 1 -14.78 59.43 59.49
C MET A 1 -14.99 58.03 60.01
N GLU A 2 -14.34 57.07 59.37
CA GLU A 2 -14.44 55.63 59.63
C GLU A 2 -14.11 55.27 61.07
N CYS A 3 -14.89 54.34 61.66
CA CYS A 3 -14.34 53.36 62.60
C CYS A 3 -15.27 52.14 62.75
N THR A 4 -14.72 51.01 62.35
CA THR A 4 -14.98 49.60 62.68
C THR A 4 -15.60 49.31 64.05
N MET A 5 -16.54 48.35 64.12
CA MET A 5 -16.34 47.12 64.94
C MET A 5 -17.36 45.99 64.68
N ARG A 6 -16.79 44.81 64.37
CA ARG A 6 -17.08 43.45 64.87
C ARG A 6 -18.52 42.93 64.91
N THR A 7 -18.75 41.80 64.23
CA THR A 7 -19.82 40.86 64.59
C THR A 7 -19.36 39.39 64.52
N ARG A 8 -19.22 38.83 65.72
CA ARG A 8 -19.59 37.51 66.26
C ARG A 8 -19.27 36.21 65.49
N SER A 9 -18.57 35.37 66.25
CA SER A 9 -18.32 33.94 66.18
C SER A 9 -19.53 33.05 65.91
N ARG A 10 -19.32 31.96 65.15
CA ARG A 10 -20.18 30.76 65.14
C ARG A 10 -19.35 29.49 65.30
N LEU A 11 -19.93 28.59 66.09
CA LEU A 11 -19.39 27.34 66.62
C LEU A 11 -19.25 26.21 65.60
N ALA A 12 -18.40 25.26 66.03
CA ALA A 12 -18.04 23.97 65.47
C ALA A 12 -19.18 23.07 64.96
N ARG A 13 -18.86 22.24 63.96
CA ARG A 13 -19.30 20.84 63.88
C ARG A 13 -18.20 19.95 63.27
N LEU A 14 -17.63 19.07 64.10
CA LEU A 14 -16.92 17.87 63.66
C LEU A 14 -17.95 16.85 63.15
N ALA A 15 -17.73 16.30 61.97
CA ALA A 15 -18.33 15.05 61.53
C ALA A 15 -17.30 14.30 60.68
N GLY A 16 -16.72 13.25 61.26
CA GLY A 16 -15.84 12.32 60.56
C GLY A 16 -16.67 11.45 59.61
N ALA A 17 -16.19 11.29 58.38
CA ALA A 17 -16.68 10.29 57.45
C ALA A 17 -15.52 9.35 57.13
N ALA A 18 -15.69 8.08 57.49
CA ALA A 18 -14.76 6.99 57.30
C ALA A 18 -14.44 6.78 55.82
N GLY A 19 -13.14 6.67 55.50
CA GLY A 19 -12.67 6.38 54.15
C GLY A 19 -12.97 4.94 53.75
N LEU A 20 -13.74 4.78 52.67
CA LEU A 20 -13.79 3.54 51.91
C LEU A 20 -12.69 3.61 50.85
N LEU A 21 -11.57 2.95 51.11
CA LEU A 21 -10.51 2.72 50.14
C LEU A 21 -11.01 1.66 49.14
N LEU A 22 -11.56 2.11 48.01
CA LEU A 22 -11.75 1.25 46.85
C LEU A 22 -10.37 0.95 46.28
N ALA A 23 -9.85 -0.24 46.56
CA ALA A 23 -8.67 -0.77 45.89
C ALA A 23 -9.04 -1.02 44.41
N SER A 24 -8.70 -0.06 43.55
CA SER A 24 -8.74 -0.22 42.11
C SER A 24 -7.64 -1.22 41.71
N THR A 25 -8.02 -2.47 41.48
CA THR A 25 -7.17 -3.43 40.80
C THR A 25 -6.99 -2.95 39.36
N ALA A 26 -5.80 -2.42 39.06
CA ALA A 26 -5.41 -2.17 37.67
C ALA A 26 -5.34 -3.54 36.97
N VAL A 27 -6.32 -3.84 36.13
CA VAL A 27 -6.20 -4.94 35.17
C VAL A 27 -5.18 -4.48 34.15
N ALA A 28 -3.94 -4.96 34.27
CA ALA A 28 -2.97 -4.86 33.20
C ALA A 28 -3.47 -5.73 32.05
N VAL A 29 -4.11 -5.10 31.06
CA VAL A 29 -4.35 -5.74 29.78
C VAL A 29 -2.98 -5.86 29.14
N ALA A 30 -2.42 -7.07 29.13
CA ALA A 30 -1.28 -7.37 28.29
C ALA A 30 -1.75 -7.21 26.84
N THR A 31 -1.52 -6.04 26.25
CA THR A 31 -1.53 -5.91 24.81
C THR A 31 -0.33 -6.73 24.36
N GLY A 32 -0.59 -7.90 23.77
CA GLY A 32 0.47 -8.67 23.12
C GLY A 32 1.19 -7.72 22.17
N ALA A 33 2.47 -7.46 22.44
CA ALA A 33 3.32 -6.76 21.51
C ALA A 33 3.44 -7.68 20.29
N GLY A 34 2.57 -7.45 19.28
CA GLY A 34 2.82 -7.97 17.95
C GLY A 34 4.19 -7.48 17.47
N PRO A 35 4.79 -8.13 16.46
CA PRO A 35 6.02 -7.60 15.88
C PRO A 35 5.75 -6.16 15.46
N ALA A 36 6.58 -5.21 15.90
CA ALA A 36 6.44 -3.84 15.44
C ALA A 36 6.68 -3.83 13.93
N GLN A 37 5.78 -3.22 13.16
CA GLN A 37 5.97 -2.97 11.74
C GLN A 37 5.90 -1.47 11.52
N ALA A 38 6.85 -0.91 10.77
CA ALA A 38 6.84 0.49 10.41
C ALA A 38 6.41 0.65 8.96
N THR A 39 5.75 1.78 8.68
CA THR A 39 5.53 2.23 7.31
C THR A 39 6.26 3.53 7.14
N VAL A 40 7.14 3.58 6.15
CA VAL A 40 7.74 4.83 5.72
C VAL A 40 7.01 5.29 4.48
N VAL A 41 6.43 6.49 4.58
CA VAL A 41 5.78 7.17 3.46
C VAL A 41 6.62 8.38 3.10
N ASN A 42 6.87 8.56 1.81
CA ASN A 42 7.40 9.81 1.27
C ASN A 42 6.43 10.35 0.23
N VAL A 43 6.13 11.64 0.32
CA VAL A 43 5.24 12.35 -0.60
C VAL A 43 6.10 13.33 -1.38
N SER A 44 6.06 13.25 -2.71
CA SER A 44 6.75 14.21 -3.56
C SER A 44 6.15 15.61 -3.41
N VAL A 45 6.93 16.63 -3.79
CA VAL A 45 6.38 17.99 -3.92
C VAL A 45 5.29 18.00 -4.98
N ALA A 46 4.18 18.70 -4.71
CA ALA A 46 3.12 18.84 -5.69
C ALA A 46 3.62 19.61 -6.93
N GLY A 47 3.31 19.12 -8.13
CA GLY A 47 3.69 19.80 -9.36
C GLY A 47 3.07 19.20 -10.61
N ALA A 48 3.13 19.96 -11.70
CA ALA A 48 2.64 19.55 -13.02
C ALA A 48 3.85 19.14 -13.89
N PHE A 49 4.45 18.00 -13.56
CA PHE A 49 5.63 17.48 -14.27
C PHE A 49 5.23 16.34 -15.20
N PRO A 50 5.80 16.24 -16.41
CA PRO A 50 5.49 15.13 -17.33
C PRO A 50 5.90 13.76 -16.78
N ASN A 51 6.86 13.76 -15.87
CA ASN A 51 7.29 12.60 -15.11
C ASN A 51 7.75 13.04 -13.72
N GLN A 52 7.43 12.24 -12.72
CA GLN A 52 7.82 12.50 -11.33
C GLN A 52 8.15 11.19 -10.62
N SER A 53 9.05 11.26 -9.64
CA SER A 53 9.42 10.14 -8.77
C SER A 53 9.34 10.50 -7.29
N ALA A 54 9.05 9.50 -6.46
CA ALA A 54 9.16 9.56 -5.01
C ALA A 54 9.91 8.31 -4.51
N VAL A 55 10.64 8.44 -3.39
CA VAL A 55 11.38 7.31 -2.81
C VAL A 55 11.09 7.22 -1.32
N ALA A 56 10.61 6.07 -0.86
CA ALA A 56 10.47 5.76 0.56
C ALA A 56 11.55 4.74 0.95
N THR A 57 12.28 5.01 2.04
CA THR A 57 13.41 4.18 2.47
C THR A 57 13.17 3.70 3.89
N CYS A 58 13.34 2.40 4.13
CA CYS A 58 13.25 1.84 5.47
C CYS A 58 14.32 2.41 6.39
N PRO A 59 14.01 2.61 7.69
CA PRO A 59 14.99 3.06 8.66
C PRO A 59 16.14 2.06 8.82
N ALA A 60 17.25 2.55 9.36
CA ALA A 60 18.38 1.67 9.69
C ALA A 60 17.95 0.60 10.71
N GLY A 61 18.36 -0.65 10.47
CA GLY A 61 17.99 -1.79 11.30
C GLY A 61 16.65 -2.43 10.95
N GLU A 62 16.01 -2.00 9.85
CA GLU A 62 14.81 -2.61 9.30
C GLU A 62 15.06 -3.10 7.86
N PHE A 63 14.30 -4.10 7.41
CA PHE A 63 14.30 -4.57 6.04
C PHE A 63 12.97 -4.32 5.35
N LEU A 64 13.02 -4.16 4.03
CA LEU A 64 11.88 -3.93 3.17
C LEU A 64 11.09 -5.23 2.93
N ALA A 65 9.90 -5.35 3.51
CA ALA A 65 9.02 -6.49 3.23
C ALA A 65 8.25 -6.31 1.90
N GLY A 66 7.85 -5.07 1.61
CA GLY A 66 7.04 -4.73 0.46
C GLY A 66 6.85 -3.23 0.33
N GLY A 67 5.99 -2.83 -0.60
CA GLY A 67 5.73 -1.42 -0.82
C GLY A 67 4.52 -1.19 -1.69
N GLY A 68 4.26 0.08 -1.90
CA GLY A 68 3.15 0.56 -2.70
C GLY A 68 3.40 1.97 -3.21
N GLY A 69 2.46 2.47 -3.98
CA GLY A 69 2.51 3.83 -4.50
C GLY A 69 1.13 4.40 -4.80
N SER A 70 1.04 5.72 -4.83
CA SER A 70 -0.15 6.40 -5.36
C SER A 70 0.15 7.70 -6.08
N VAL A 71 -0.67 7.98 -7.09
CA VAL A 71 -0.80 9.29 -7.71
C VAL A 71 -2.05 9.96 -7.15
N ASP A 72 -1.90 11.15 -6.58
CA ASP A 72 -3.00 11.98 -6.06
C ASP A 72 -3.13 13.27 -6.86
N GLY A 73 -4.35 13.60 -7.29
CA GLY A 73 -4.61 14.80 -8.11
C GLY A 73 -4.33 14.64 -9.61
N GLY A 74 -3.97 13.43 -10.08
CA GLY A 74 -3.61 13.14 -11.47
C GLY A 74 -4.77 13.12 -12.48
N GLY A 75 -6.02 13.11 -12.02
CA GLY A 75 -7.21 13.32 -12.87
C GLY A 75 -7.47 12.30 -13.99
N GLY A 76 -6.76 11.16 -14.00
CA GLY A 76 -6.79 10.20 -15.12
C GLY A 76 -5.72 10.47 -16.18
N ASP A 77 -5.06 11.63 -16.16
CA ASP A 77 -4.00 11.98 -17.10
C ASP A 77 -2.60 11.58 -16.61
N VAL A 78 -2.48 11.12 -15.35
CA VAL A 78 -1.21 10.72 -14.75
C VAL A 78 -1.27 9.27 -14.35
N THR A 79 -0.44 8.48 -15.01
CA THR A 79 -0.32 7.04 -14.84
C THR A 79 0.71 6.72 -13.79
N LEU A 80 0.35 5.89 -12.81
CA LEU A 80 1.30 5.25 -11.90
C LEU A 80 2.06 4.18 -12.71
N THR A 81 3.31 4.46 -13.07
CA THR A 81 4.07 3.57 -13.96
C THR A 81 4.90 2.58 -13.20
N ASP A 82 5.51 2.96 -12.08
CA ASP A 82 6.50 2.11 -11.43
C ASP A 82 6.31 2.06 -9.92
N ILE A 83 6.46 0.87 -9.35
CA ILE A 83 6.62 0.59 -7.93
C ILE A 83 7.80 -0.40 -7.84
N ILE A 84 9.01 0.15 -7.66
CA ILE A 84 10.26 -0.60 -7.75
C ILE A 84 10.84 -0.81 -6.35
N PRO A 85 10.73 -2.01 -5.76
CA PRO A 85 11.42 -2.33 -4.52
C PRO A 85 12.93 -2.51 -4.77
N ASN A 86 13.77 -1.99 -3.89
CA ASN A 86 15.23 -2.11 -3.90
C ASN A 86 15.76 -2.60 -2.55
N LEU A 87 16.23 -3.84 -2.52
CA LEU A 87 16.70 -4.48 -1.29
C LEU A 87 18.11 -4.06 -0.88
N ALA A 88 18.92 -3.54 -1.81
CA ALA A 88 20.26 -3.03 -1.46
C ALA A 88 20.16 -1.72 -0.67
N THR A 89 19.17 -0.90 -1.00
CA THR A 89 18.89 0.38 -0.33
C THR A 89 17.72 0.32 0.63
N GLN A 90 17.07 -0.84 0.78
CA GLN A 90 15.84 -1.05 1.54
C GLN A 90 14.77 0.03 1.24
N SER A 91 14.55 0.32 -0.05
CA SER A 91 13.68 1.42 -0.47
C SER A 91 12.72 1.01 -1.57
N VAL A 92 11.66 1.80 -1.73
CA VAL A 92 10.69 1.69 -2.83
C VAL A 92 10.74 2.99 -3.60
N THR A 93 11.03 2.89 -4.89
CA THR A 93 10.95 4.02 -5.82
C THR A 93 9.64 3.91 -6.57
N VAL A 94 8.87 4.98 -6.55
CA VAL A 94 7.63 5.10 -7.31
C VAL A 94 7.83 6.13 -8.40
N TRP A 95 7.31 5.86 -9.60
CA TRP A 95 7.25 6.80 -10.71
C TRP A 95 5.83 6.98 -11.23
N ALA A 96 5.59 8.16 -11.77
CA ALA A 96 4.39 8.46 -12.52
C ALA A 96 4.75 9.25 -13.78
N HIS A 97 3.94 9.05 -14.82
CA HIS A 97 4.07 9.72 -16.11
C HIS A 97 2.73 10.28 -16.53
N THR A 98 2.75 11.51 -17.05
CA THR A 98 1.58 12.09 -17.72
C THR A 98 1.43 11.45 -19.09
N ASN A 99 0.21 11.04 -19.45
CA ASN A 99 -0.09 10.55 -20.79
C ASN A 99 0.20 11.67 -21.83
N PRO A 100 0.74 11.38 -23.03
CA PRO A 100 1.11 12.38 -24.03
C PRO A 100 -0.04 13.28 -24.54
N GLY A 101 -1.29 12.94 -24.24
CA GLY A 101 -2.48 13.72 -24.59
C GLY A 101 -3.16 14.45 -23.43
N GLY A 102 -2.78 14.20 -22.18
CA GLY A 102 -3.45 14.78 -21.01
C GLY A 102 -2.88 16.11 -20.57
N VAL A 103 -3.67 16.83 -19.78
CA VAL A 103 -3.27 18.10 -19.16
C VAL A 103 -3.30 17.88 -17.66
N ALA A 104 -2.29 17.21 -17.14
CA ALA A 104 -2.16 17.00 -15.72
C ALA A 104 -2.06 18.34 -14.98
N GLY A 105 -3.03 18.59 -14.09
CA GLY A 105 -2.89 19.60 -13.05
C GLY A 105 -1.74 19.23 -12.09
N ALA A 106 -1.53 20.06 -11.06
CA ALA A 106 -0.56 19.70 -10.02
C ALA A 106 -0.99 18.40 -9.33
N TYR A 107 -0.11 17.40 -9.32
CA TYR A 107 -0.31 16.12 -8.66
C TYR A 107 0.82 15.85 -7.66
N THR A 108 0.59 14.92 -6.75
CA THR A 108 1.62 14.38 -5.85
C THR A 108 1.78 12.89 -6.06
N LEU A 109 3.01 12.42 -5.90
CA LEU A 109 3.35 11.01 -5.92
C LEU A 109 3.72 10.55 -4.52
N VAL A 110 3.08 9.48 -4.06
CA VAL A 110 3.34 8.89 -2.76
C VAL A 110 4.08 7.59 -2.99
N ALA A 111 5.27 7.47 -2.40
CA ALA A 111 6.00 6.21 -2.28
C ALA A 111 5.80 5.64 -0.87
N GLN A 112 5.61 4.33 -0.78
CA GLN A 112 5.48 3.63 0.49
C GLN A 112 6.41 2.43 0.55
N ALA A 113 7.18 2.37 1.64
CA ALA A 113 7.95 1.21 2.04
C ALA A 113 7.33 0.59 3.31
N ILE A 114 7.08 -0.72 3.26
CA ILE A 114 6.63 -1.52 4.40
C ILE A 114 7.88 -2.15 5.01
N CYS A 115 8.20 -1.75 6.23
CA CYS A 115 9.48 -2.03 6.85
C CYS A 115 9.30 -2.88 8.11
N VAL A 116 10.14 -3.90 8.23
CA VAL A 116 10.10 -4.86 9.34
C VAL A 116 11.42 -4.75 10.12
N PRO A 117 11.36 -4.54 11.45
CA PRO A 117 12.54 -4.48 12.29
C PRO A 117 13.36 -5.77 12.27
N GLY A 118 14.67 -5.61 12.32
CA GLY A 118 15.64 -6.69 12.40
C GLY A 118 16.36 -6.97 11.08
N ALA A 119 17.17 -8.02 11.11
CA ALA A 119 17.84 -8.51 9.92
C ALA A 119 16.83 -9.22 9.00
N PRO A 120 16.98 -9.11 7.67
CA PRO A 120 16.14 -9.85 6.75
C PRO A 120 16.26 -11.37 6.98
N PRO A 121 15.20 -12.15 6.71
CA PRO A 121 15.24 -13.60 6.85
C PRO A 121 16.21 -14.26 5.86
N ALA A 122 16.44 -15.57 6.02
CA ALA A 122 17.25 -16.35 5.09
C ALA A 122 16.66 -16.29 3.67
N ASN A 123 17.52 -16.36 2.64
CA ASN A 123 17.14 -16.33 1.23
C ASN A 123 16.32 -15.09 0.81
N TYR A 124 16.42 -13.99 1.57
CA TYR A 124 15.81 -12.70 1.24
C TYR A 124 16.37 -12.15 -0.07
N GLN A 125 15.52 -12.02 -1.08
CA GLN A 125 15.90 -11.62 -2.43
C GLN A 125 14.74 -11.01 -3.21
N ARG A 126 15.07 -10.24 -4.25
CA ARG A 126 14.11 -9.71 -5.21
C ARG A 126 14.18 -10.53 -6.50
N VAL A 127 13.10 -11.20 -6.84
CA VAL A 127 12.91 -11.84 -8.14
C VAL A 127 12.40 -10.82 -9.14
N THR A 128 12.89 -10.89 -10.37
CA THR A 128 12.49 -10.01 -11.47
C THR A 128 12.05 -10.87 -12.65
N SER A 129 10.93 -10.51 -13.28
CA SER A 129 10.38 -11.19 -14.45
C SER A 129 9.98 -10.15 -15.49
N ALA A 130 10.46 -10.28 -16.72
CA ALA A 130 10.30 -9.27 -17.76
C ALA A 130 9.69 -9.88 -19.03
N SER A 131 8.72 -9.18 -19.60
CA SER A 131 7.99 -9.59 -20.80
C SER A 131 8.76 -9.42 -22.11
N GLY A 132 9.88 -8.70 -22.09
CA GLY A 132 10.53 -8.22 -23.29
C GLY A 132 9.82 -7.02 -23.91
N SER A 133 10.60 -6.21 -24.63
CA SER A 133 10.11 -5.03 -25.32
C SER A 133 9.51 -5.40 -26.68
N ASN A 134 8.20 -5.18 -26.84
CA ASN A 134 7.46 -5.38 -28.11
C ASN A 134 6.15 -4.57 -28.09
N VAL A 135 5.36 -4.65 -29.16
CA VAL A 135 4.12 -3.88 -29.36
C VAL A 135 2.84 -4.60 -28.91
N ASP A 136 2.96 -5.71 -28.16
CA ASP A 136 1.79 -6.47 -27.71
C ASP A 136 0.89 -5.59 -26.83
N PRO A 137 -0.43 -5.54 -27.08
CA PRO A 137 -1.33 -4.60 -26.40
C PRO A 137 -1.60 -4.99 -24.95
N ILE A 138 -1.39 -6.25 -24.58
CA ILE A 138 -1.56 -6.75 -23.22
C ILE A 138 -0.34 -7.59 -22.89
N LYS A 139 0.28 -7.33 -21.74
CA LYS A 139 1.42 -8.10 -21.22
C LYS A 139 1.07 -8.65 -19.85
N ASN A 140 1.50 -9.88 -19.60
CA ASN A 140 1.35 -10.57 -18.33
C ASN A 140 2.68 -11.20 -17.93
N GLN A 141 3.12 -11.03 -16.69
CA GLN A 141 4.35 -11.59 -16.16
C GLN A 141 4.13 -12.20 -14.77
N VAL A 142 4.91 -13.23 -14.47
CA VAL A 142 4.90 -13.90 -13.17
C VAL A 142 6.30 -13.83 -12.58
N ALA A 143 6.41 -13.20 -11.41
CA ALA A 143 7.62 -13.20 -10.59
C ALA A 143 7.46 -14.28 -9.50
N ALA A 144 7.97 -15.48 -9.77
CA ALA A 144 7.86 -16.63 -8.88
C ALA A 144 9.00 -16.66 -7.85
N CYS A 145 8.66 -16.81 -6.59
CA CYS A 145 9.63 -17.01 -5.53
C CYS A 145 10.36 -18.36 -5.71
N PRO A 146 11.69 -18.43 -5.48
CA PRO A 146 12.41 -19.68 -5.51
C PRO A 146 11.82 -20.71 -4.54
N ALA A 147 11.99 -21.98 -4.86
CA ALA A 147 11.51 -23.06 -3.99
C ALA A 147 12.03 -22.91 -2.56
N GLY A 148 11.13 -23.05 -1.57
CA GLY A 148 11.45 -22.86 -0.15
C GLY A 148 11.50 -21.40 0.31
N THR A 149 10.98 -20.47 -0.50
CA THR A 149 10.77 -19.07 -0.11
C THR A 149 9.32 -18.65 -0.34
N ASP A 150 8.86 -17.73 0.48
CA ASP A 150 7.52 -17.17 0.49
C ASP A 150 7.55 -15.72 0.00
N LEU A 151 6.44 -15.30 -0.59
CA LEU A 151 6.21 -13.95 -1.08
C LEU A 151 5.89 -12.99 0.08
N LEU A 152 6.72 -11.95 0.23
CA LEU A 152 6.50 -10.88 1.19
C LEU A 152 5.80 -9.68 0.55
N GLY A 153 6.21 -9.32 -0.67
CA GLY A 153 5.78 -8.09 -1.31
C GLY A 153 5.98 -8.11 -2.81
N LEU A 154 5.36 -7.13 -3.47
CA LEU A 154 5.30 -7.02 -4.92
C LEU A 154 5.76 -5.64 -5.39
N GLY A 155 6.05 -5.57 -6.67
CA GLY A 155 6.26 -4.34 -7.41
C GLY A 155 6.10 -4.57 -8.90
N ALA A 156 6.06 -3.49 -9.66
CA ALA A 156 5.97 -3.55 -11.11
C ALA A 156 6.62 -2.32 -11.75
N GLU A 157 7.02 -2.43 -13.00
CA GLU A 157 7.57 -1.32 -13.78
C GLU A 157 7.07 -1.40 -15.22
N LEU A 158 6.71 -0.24 -15.78
CA LEU A 158 6.28 -0.07 -17.16
C LEU A 158 7.33 0.71 -17.93
N ARG A 159 8.22 -0.01 -18.63
CA ARG A 159 9.30 0.61 -19.39
C ARG A 159 8.83 1.05 -20.76
N THR A 160 9.25 2.26 -21.13
CA THR A 160 9.05 2.89 -22.44
C THR A 160 7.58 3.04 -22.89
N ALA A 161 6.61 2.76 -22.01
CA ALA A 161 5.20 3.06 -22.24
C ALA A 161 4.89 4.57 -22.10
N ASN A 162 5.72 5.32 -21.34
CA ASN A 162 5.62 6.78 -21.20
C ASN A 162 4.21 7.27 -20.79
N GLY A 163 3.56 6.56 -19.86
CA GLY A 163 2.21 6.87 -19.39
C GLY A 163 1.09 6.23 -20.20
N GLU A 164 1.38 5.56 -21.32
CA GLU A 164 0.40 4.96 -22.25
C GLU A 164 0.18 3.44 -22.03
N ALA A 165 0.45 2.95 -20.83
CA ALA A 165 0.09 1.59 -20.44
C ALA A 165 -0.34 1.59 -18.98
N PHE A 166 -1.34 0.78 -18.65
CA PHE A 166 -2.01 0.82 -17.36
C PHE A 166 -1.99 -0.56 -16.71
N TYR A 167 -1.72 -0.59 -15.41
CA TYR A 167 -1.82 -1.82 -14.64
C TYR A 167 -3.26 -2.29 -14.56
N GLN A 168 -3.49 -3.51 -15.05
CA GLN A 168 -4.69 -4.28 -14.78
C GLN A 168 -4.52 -5.04 -13.46
N ARG A 169 -3.37 -5.67 -13.24
CA ARG A 169 -3.12 -6.53 -12.08
C ARG A 169 -1.74 -6.28 -11.51
N ILE A 170 -1.69 -6.15 -10.20
CA ILE A 170 -0.52 -6.38 -9.36
C ILE A 170 -1.05 -7.30 -8.25
N GLU A 171 -0.98 -8.60 -8.46
CA GLU A 171 -1.75 -9.58 -7.70
C GLU A 171 -0.84 -10.66 -7.09
N PRO A 172 -0.86 -10.86 -5.76
CA PRO A 172 -0.24 -12.03 -5.13
C PRO A 172 -1.04 -13.30 -5.47
N ASN A 173 -0.38 -14.42 -5.75
CA ASN A 173 -1.09 -15.69 -5.83
C ASN A 173 -1.56 -16.14 -4.43
N ALA A 174 -2.62 -16.95 -4.38
CA ALA A 174 -3.21 -17.41 -3.12
C ALA A 174 -2.25 -18.22 -2.23
N ALA A 175 -1.27 -18.90 -2.84
CA ALA A 175 -0.25 -19.66 -2.12
C ALA A 175 0.87 -18.78 -1.56
N LEU A 176 0.90 -17.48 -1.87
CA LEU A 176 1.97 -16.54 -1.51
C LEU A 176 3.35 -17.05 -1.91
N THR A 177 3.47 -17.55 -3.13
CA THR A 177 4.73 -18.04 -3.74
C THR A 177 5.06 -17.32 -5.04
N ALA A 178 4.19 -16.44 -5.54
CA ALA A 178 4.44 -15.68 -6.76
C ALA A 178 3.57 -14.43 -6.84
N GLY A 179 4.10 -13.40 -7.50
CA GLY A 179 3.33 -12.25 -7.97
C GLY A 179 2.98 -12.37 -9.43
N VAL A 180 1.77 -11.97 -9.80
CA VAL A 180 1.34 -11.79 -11.18
C VAL A 180 1.12 -10.32 -11.45
N VAL A 181 1.72 -9.82 -12.53
CA VAL A 181 1.49 -8.46 -13.01
C VAL A 181 0.92 -8.52 -14.42
N THR A 182 -0.12 -7.75 -14.67
CA THR A 182 -0.74 -7.60 -15.99
C THR A 182 -0.95 -6.14 -16.28
N ALA A 183 -0.63 -5.71 -17.50
CA ALA A 183 -0.86 -4.35 -17.96
C ALA A 183 -1.37 -4.34 -19.40
N GLY A 184 -2.12 -3.30 -19.75
CA GLY A 184 -2.61 -3.04 -21.09
C GLY A 184 -2.12 -1.71 -21.62
N ALA A 185 -1.74 -1.67 -22.89
CA ALA A 185 -1.51 -0.42 -23.61
C ALA A 185 -2.83 0.38 -23.70
N ALA A 186 -2.72 1.70 -23.57
CA ALA A 186 -3.81 2.63 -23.80
C ALA A 186 -4.27 2.56 -25.26
N GLY A 187 -5.53 2.93 -25.51
CA GLY A 187 -6.11 2.95 -26.85
C GLY A 187 -5.30 3.81 -27.81
N GLY A 188 -4.73 3.18 -28.85
CA GLY A 188 -3.96 3.88 -29.89
C GLY A 188 -2.44 3.91 -29.67
N PHE A 189 -1.94 3.43 -28.52
CA PHE A 189 -0.51 3.27 -28.32
C PHE A 189 0.04 2.10 -29.15
N ALA A 190 0.99 2.41 -30.05
CA ALA A 190 1.61 1.44 -30.95
C ALA A 190 3.13 1.29 -30.75
N GLY A 191 3.68 1.94 -29.72
CA GLY A 191 5.11 1.89 -29.40
C GLY A 191 5.51 0.58 -28.72
N PRO A 192 6.78 0.15 -28.84
CA PRO A 192 7.28 -0.98 -28.07
C PRO A 192 7.40 -0.62 -26.59
N TRP A 193 6.97 -1.53 -25.72
CA TRP A 193 7.01 -1.37 -24.28
C TRP A 193 7.31 -2.70 -23.58
N GLU A 194 7.75 -2.63 -22.34
CA GLU A 194 8.07 -3.81 -21.51
C GLU A 194 7.38 -3.68 -20.16
N LEU A 195 6.67 -4.74 -19.77
CA LEU A 195 6.20 -4.95 -18.41
C LEU A 195 7.23 -5.78 -17.64
N VAL A 196 7.59 -5.29 -16.45
CA VAL A 196 8.44 -5.99 -15.49
C VAL A 196 7.70 -6.18 -14.18
N GLY A 197 7.70 -7.41 -13.66
CA GLY A 197 7.18 -7.75 -12.35
C GLY A 197 8.29 -8.01 -11.33
N TYR A 198 8.08 -7.59 -10.10
CA TYR A 198 8.96 -7.81 -8.97
C TYR A 198 8.27 -8.60 -7.87
N ALA A 199 8.99 -9.54 -7.27
CA ALA A 199 8.59 -10.22 -6.05
C ALA A 199 9.72 -10.14 -5.02
N ILE A 200 9.40 -9.76 -3.78
CA ILE A 200 10.30 -9.87 -2.63
C ILE A 200 10.00 -11.21 -1.97
N CYS A 201 11.01 -12.07 -1.90
CA CYS A 201 10.89 -13.43 -1.43
C CYS A 201 11.88 -13.70 -0.30
N ALA A 202 11.50 -14.51 0.69
CA ALA A 202 12.39 -14.96 1.74
C ALA A 202 11.94 -16.30 2.33
N THR A 203 12.83 -17.04 2.97
CA THR A 203 12.45 -18.21 3.78
C THR A 203 11.94 -17.72 5.13
N LEU A 204 10.63 -17.86 5.36
CA LEU A 204 10.02 -17.46 6.62
C LEU A 204 10.13 -18.55 7.69
N PRO A 205 10.16 -18.16 8.98
CA PRO A 205 10.07 -19.12 10.08
C PRO A 205 8.79 -19.97 9.98
N ALA A 206 8.90 -21.27 10.26
CA ALA A 206 7.79 -22.22 10.15
C ALA A 206 6.60 -21.93 11.09
N ASN A 207 6.79 -21.05 12.07
CA ASN A 207 5.73 -20.59 12.96
C ASN A 207 4.96 -19.38 12.41
N LEU A 208 5.25 -18.91 11.18
CA LEU A 208 4.46 -17.90 10.50
C LEU A 208 3.56 -18.56 9.46
N THR A 209 2.31 -18.13 9.44
CA THR A 209 1.29 -18.50 8.47
C THR A 209 0.98 -17.31 7.57
N GLY A 210 1.01 -17.55 6.27
CA GLY A 210 0.67 -16.58 5.24
C GLY A 210 -0.83 -16.58 4.98
N THR A 211 -1.43 -15.40 4.85
CA THR A 211 -2.83 -15.24 4.44
C THR A 211 -2.93 -14.12 3.42
N LEU A 212 -3.54 -14.41 2.27
CA LEU A 212 -3.97 -13.40 1.31
C LEU A 212 -5.37 -12.94 1.70
N VAL A 213 -5.53 -11.66 2.02
CA VAL A 213 -6.84 -11.06 2.25
C VAL A 213 -7.18 -10.17 1.06
N SER A 214 -8.39 -10.30 0.53
CA SER A 214 -8.83 -9.53 -0.63
C SER A 214 -10.28 -9.11 -0.52
N LEU A 215 -10.63 -8.01 -1.19
CA LEU A 215 -12.00 -7.52 -1.26
C LEU A 215 -12.27 -6.93 -2.65
N THR A 216 -13.28 -7.49 -3.32
CA THR A 216 -13.76 -7.01 -4.62
C THR A 216 -14.96 -6.09 -4.43
N GLY A 217 -14.91 -4.94 -5.10
CA GLY A 217 -16.00 -3.97 -5.15
C GLY A 217 -17.10 -4.33 -6.15
N ALA A 218 -18.15 -3.50 -6.20
CA ALA A 218 -19.22 -3.70 -7.16
C ALA A 218 -18.78 -3.42 -8.61
N ALA A 219 -19.16 -4.33 -9.52
CA ALA A 219 -19.02 -4.14 -10.96
C ALA A 219 -20.08 -3.15 -11.48
N ASN A 220 -19.65 -1.94 -11.84
CA ASN A 220 -20.49 -0.87 -12.40
C ASN A 220 -19.62 0.16 -13.13
N SER A 221 -20.22 1.11 -13.84
CA SER A 221 -19.53 2.14 -14.64
C SER A 221 -19.25 3.44 -13.86
N VAL A 222 -19.07 3.36 -12.55
CA VAL A 222 -18.71 4.53 -11.72
C VAL A 222 -17.19 4.66 -11.67
N SER A 223 -16.70 5.88 -11.91
CA SER A 223 -15.30 6.27 -11.82
C SER A 223 -15.16 7.58 -11.02
N PRO A 224 -14.17 7.72 -10.12
CA PRO A 224 -13.17 6.71 -9.74
C PRO A 224 -13.75 5.63 -8.81
N LYS A 225 -13.07 4.48 -8.69
CA LYS A 225 -13.35 3.47 -7.65
C LYS A 225 -12.22 3.41 -6.65
N GLY A 226 -12.58 3.32 -5.37
CA GLY A 226 -11.68 2.95 -4.28
C GLY A 226 -12.12 1.66 -3.64
N GLN A 227 -11.17 0.82 -3.22
CA GLN A 227 -11.41 -0.40 -2.46
C GLN A 227 -10.42 -0.52 -1.31
N VAL A 228 -10.89 -1.09 -0.20
CA VAL A 228 -10.10 -1.29 1.01
C VAL A 228 -10.34 -2.71 1.50
N SER A 229 -9.29 -3.51 1.63
CA SER A 229 -9.43 -4.89 2.09
C SER A 229 -9.84 -4.92 3.57
N ALA A 230 -10.30 -6.09 4.03
CA ALA A 230 -10.30 -6.34 5.46
C ALA A 230 -8.85 -6.27 6.00
N GLY A 231 -8.73 -6.01 7.30
CA GLY A 231 -7.45 -6.08 8.01
C GLY A 231 -6.89 -7.50 8.01
N CYS A 232 -5.58 -7.61 8.11
CA CYS A 232 -4.93 -8.89 8.34
C CYS A 232 -5.47 -9.56 9.62
N PRO A 233 -5.46 -10.90 9.67
CA PRO A 233 -5.85 -11.65 10.87
C PRO A 233 -5.13 -11.14 12.13
N ALA A 234 -5.75 -11.34 13.29
CA ALA A 234 -5.16 -10.92 14.57
C ALA A 234 -3.77 -11.53 14.75
N GLY A 235 -2.76 -10.68 15.04
CA GLY A 235 -1.37 -11.09 15.19
C GLY A 235 -0.57 -11.14 13.89
N ALA A 236 -1.21 -11.08 12.72
CA ALA A 236 -0.55 -10.98 11.43
C ALA A 236 -0.31 -9.53 11.01
N LEU A 237 0.69 -9.32 10.16
CA LEU A 237 1.12 -8.01 9.67
C LEU A 237 1.06 -7.95 8.15
N ALA A 238 0.59 -6.81 7.63
CA ALA A 238 0.55 -6.52 6.20
C ALA A 238 1.98 -6.31 5.66
N THR A 239 2.49 -7.23 4.85
CA THR A 239 3.87 -7.18 4.31
C THR A 239 3.93 -6.71 2.87
N GLY A 240 2.83 -6.83 2.13
CA GLY A 240 2.73 -6.45 0.74
C GLY A 240 1.30 -6.15 0.35
N VAL A 241 1.14 -5.41 -0.74
CA VAL A 241 -0.16 -5.02 -1.27
C VAL A 241 -0.22 -5.20 -2.78
N GLY A 242 -1.44 -5.25 -3.28
CA GLY A 242 -1.74 -5.40 -4.69
C GLY A 242 -3.13 -4.88 -5.01
N ALA A 243 -3.44 -4.83 -6.29
CA ALA A 243 -4.79 -4.52 -6.77
C ALA A 243 -5.04 -5.16 -8.14
N THR A 244 -6.31 -5.46 -8.39
CA THR A 244 -6.79 -6.01 -9.66
C THR A 244 -7.96 -5.18 -10.15
N VAL A 245 -7.88 -4.72 -11.39
CA VAL A 245 -8.99 -4.13 -12.14
C VAL A 245 -9.57 -5.23 -13.03
N ALA A 246 -10.90 -5.28 -13.17
CA ALA A 246 -11.57 -6.24 -14.06
C ALA A 246 -10.89 -6.34 -15.44
N ALA A 247 -10.69 -7.57 -15.92
CA ALA A 247 -9.96 -7.81 -17.17
C ALA A 247 -10.60 -7.17 -18.41
N THR A 248 -11.90 -6.89 -18.36
CA THR A 248 -12.63 -6.18 -19.43
C THR A 248 -12.18 -4.72 -19.60
N ALA A 249 -11.61 -4.11 -18.55
CA ALA A 249 -11.20 -2.70 -18.53
C ALA A 249 -9.70 -2.47 -18.80
N THR A 250 -8.97 -3.51 -19.21
CA THR A 250 -7.55 -3.43 -19.56
C THR A 250 -7.27 -2.33 -20.58
N GLY A 251 -6.28 -1.48 -20.31
CA GLY A 251 -5.93 -0.37 -21.19
C GLY A 251 -6.94 0.79 -21.22
N ASN A 252 -8.00 0.74 -20.41
CA ASN A 252 -9.02 1.80 -20.30
C ASN A 252 -9.20 2.31 -18.86
N VAL A 253 -8.68 1.59 -17.88
CA VAL A 253 -8.73 1.95 -16.47
C VAL A 253 -7.31 1.87 -15.92
N LEU A 254 -6.91 2.94 -15.25
CA LEU A 254 -5.60 3.13 -14.67
C LEU A 254 -5.66 2.97 -13.16
N LEU A 255 -4.87 2.03 -12.65
CA LEU A 255 -4.62 1.88 -11.23
C LEU A 255 -3.77 3.07 -10.75
N THR A 256 -4.33 3.92 -9.91
CA THR A 256 -3.66 5.12 -9.40
C THR A 256 -3.18 4.97 -7.97
N ARG A 257 -3.66 3.97 -7.23
CA ARG A 257 -3.18 3.63 -5.89
C ARG A 257 -3.15 2.13 -5.67
N SER A 258 -2.05 1.64 -5.12
CA SER A 258 -1.94 0.36 -4.42
C SER A 258 -1.01 0.57 -3.23
N MET A 259 -1.57 0.66 -2.03
CA MET A 259 -0.84 1.00 -0.80
C MET A 259 -1.38 0.22 0.39
N ALA A 260 -0.55 -0.04 1.39
CA ALA A 260 -0.99 -0.50 2.70
C ALA A 260 -1.48 0.67 3.54
N ASN A 261 -2.47 0.43 4.39
CA ASN A 261 -2.71 1.24 5.57
C ASN A 261 -2.38 0.38 6.79
N VAL A 262 -1.19 0.61 7.35
CA VAL A 262 -0.68 -0.23 8.45
C VAL A 262 -1.34 0.08 9.79
N ALA A 263 -1.91 1.28 9.96
CA ALA A 263 -2.75 1.56 11.13
C ALA A 263 -4.03 0.70 11.13
N GLN A 264 -4.57 0.42 9.94
CA GLN A 264 -5.73 -0.45 9.74
C GLN A 264 -5.34 -1.89 9.34
N ASN A 265 -4.04 -2.15 9.18
CA ASN A 265 -3.45 -3.43 8.75
C ASN A 265 -4.08 -4.01 7.48
N ASN A 266 -4.42 -3.17 6.50
CA ASN A 266 -5.11 -3.56 5.27
C ASN A 266 -4.51 -2.93 4.00
N ALA A 267 -5.02 -3.29 2.82
CA ALA A 267 -4.67 -2.67 1.55
C ALA A 267 -5.73 -1.64 1.14
N GLN A 268 -5.27 -0.61 0.41
CA GLN A 268 -6.08 0.41 -0.24
C GLN A 268 -5.71 0.45 -1.73
N ALA A 269 -6.73 0.39 -2.58
CA ALA A 269 -6.61 0.50 -4.02
C ALA A 269 -7.51 1.62 -4.55
N ILE A 270 -7.05 2.36 -5.56
CA ILE A 270 -7.87 3.30 -6.33
C ILE A 270 -7.56 3.12 -7.80
N ALA A 271 -8.61 3.10 -8.61
CA ALA A 271 -8.50 3.10 -10.06
C ALA A 271 -9.46 4.13 -10.66
N VAL A 272 -9.05 4.69 -11.80
CA VAL A 272 -9.78 5.74 -12.52
C VAL A 272 -9.85 5.35 -13.99
N GLU A 273 -10.99 5.62 -14.62
CA GLU A 273 -11.11 5.49 -16.08
C GLU A 273 -10.21 6.49 -16.80
N ASP A 274 -9.54 6.02 -17.86
CA ASP A 274 -8.88 6.86 -18.85
C ASP A 274 -9.93 7.34 -19.86
N GLY A 275 -10.36 8.59 -19.71
CA GLY A 275 -11.49 9.12 -20.46
C GLY A 275 -12.83 8.45 -20.11
N VAL A 276 -13.74 8.38 -21.08
CA VAL A 276 -15.09 7.81 -20.88
C VAL A 276 -15.07 6.32 -21.19
N TYR A 277 -15.23 5.49 -20.15
CA TYR A 277 -15.36 4.04 -20.29
C TYR A 277 -16.71 3.57 -19.72
N LEU A 278 -17.66 3.23 -20.60
CA LEU A 278 -19.04 2.89 -20.21
C LEU A 278 -19.28 1.46 -19.70
N PRO A 279 -18.52 0.41 -20.11
CA PRO A 279 -18.76 -0.93 -19.61
C PRO A 279 -18.53 -1.04 -18.08
N PRO A 280 -19.27 -1.92 -17.37
CA PRO A 280 -19.05 -2.12 -15.94
C PRO A 280 -17.69 -2.79 -15.69
N TRP A 281 -17.03 -2.36 -14.63
CA TRP A 281 -15.78 -2.93 -14.14
C TRP A 281 -15.78 -2.94 -12.61
N ASP A 282 -14.98 -3.81 -12.01
CA ASP A 282 -14.72 -3.87 -10.58
C ASP A 282 -13.25 -3.59 -10.29
N LEU A 283 -12.99 -3.31 -9.02
CA LEU A 283 -11.66 -3.17 -8.44
C LEU A 283 -11.59 -4.15 -7.28
N GLU A 284 -10.45 -4.80 -7.13
CA GLU A 284 -10.12 -5.66 -6.01
C GLU A 284 -8.82 -5.17 -5.38
N SER A 285 -8.80 -5.09 -4.04
CA SER A 285 -7.60 -4.80 -3.26
C SER A 285 -7.06 -6.09 -2.62
N HIS A 286 -5.74 -6.26 -2.61
CA HIS A 286 -5.07 -7.42 -2.02
C HIS A 286 -4.07 -6.99 -0.95
N VAL A 287 -4.05 -7.67 0.21
CA VAL A 287 -2.99 -7.54 1.23
C VAL A 287 -2.41 -8.90 1.56
N ILE A 288 -1.07 -8.97 1.61
CA ILE A 288 -0.30 -10.13 2.03
C ILE A 288 -0.06 -10.01 3.54
N CYS A 289 -0.54 -11.00 4.30
CA CYS A 289 -0.44 -11.01 5.75
C CYS A 289 0.44 -12.16 6.23
N TRP A 290 1.36 -11.90 7.16
CA TRP A 290 2.15 -12.94 7.84
C TRP A 290 2.04 -12.79 9.35
N GLY A 291 1.72 -13.88 10.06
CA GLY A 291 1.56 -13.89 11.52
C GLY A 291 1.61 -15.31 12.10
N PRO A 292 1.65 -15.45 13.43
CA PRO A 292 1.65 -16.75 14.11
C PRO A 292 0.33 -17.53 13.94
#